data_AF-A0A9D2U8R2-F1
#
_entry.id   AF-A0A9D2U8R2-F1
#
_cell.length_a   1.000
_cell.length_b   1.000
_cell.length_c   1.000
_cell.angle_alpha   90.00
_cell.angle_beta   90.00
_cell.angle_gamma   90.00
#
_symmetry.space_group_name_H-M   'P 1'
#
loop_
_entity.id
_entity.type
_entity.pdbx_description
1 polymer ?
#
loop_
_entity_poly.entity_id
_entity_poly.type
_entity_poly.pdbx_seq_one_letter_code
_entity_poly.pdbx_strand_id
1 'polypeptide(L)'
;WRALVREDYEVHYIVLRASKEETMKRAVERSKLDRKTNVELVETMWEQFCNLGIYESNVIETTTYSIQEAVFAVKEKISSGAALLS
;
A
#
# COMPACT_ATOMS: atom_id res chain seq x y z
N TRP A 1 4.23 12.97 -9.41
CA TRP A 1 5.36 12.02 -9.51
C TRP A 1 5.99 12.01 -10.90
N ARG A 2 5.26 11.86 -12.03
CA ARG A 2 5.85 11.92 -13.40
C ARG A 2 6.65 13.19 -13.72
N ALA A 3 6.31 14.33 -13.11
CA ALA A 3 7.11 15.56 -13.24
C ALA A 3 8.46 15.45 -12.52
N LEU A 4 8.50 14.82 -11.34
CA LEU A 4 9.72 14.65 -10.53
C LEU A 4 10.71 13.69 -11.18
N VAL A 5 10.23 12.60 -11.79
CA VAL A 5 11.08 11.69 -12.57
C VAL A 5 11.78 12.43 -13.73
N ARG A 6 11.10 13.41 -14.35
CA ARG A 6 11.67 14.24 -15.42
C ARG A 6 12.65 15.30 -14.92
N GLU A 7 12.68 15.54 -13.62
CA GLU A 7 13.62 16.43 -12.93
C GLU A 7 14.79 15.63 -12.29
N ASP A 8 14.99 14.38 -12.74
CA ASP A 8 16.08 13.48 -12.30
C ASP A 8 15.99 13.04 -10.83
N TYR A 9 14.80 13.12 -10.22
CA TYR A 9 14.55 12.55 -8.90
C TYR A 9 14.27 11.05 -8.98
N GLU A 10 14.89 10.29 -8.08
CA GLU A 10 14.58 8.88 -7.85
C GLU A 10 13.22 8.75 -7.16
N VAL A 11 12.23 8.19 -7.86
CA VAL A 11 10.86 8.02 -7.35
C VAL A 11 10.50 6.55 -7.30
N HIS A 12 10.18 6.06 -6.10
CA HIS A 12 9.67 4.70 -5.90
C HIS A 12 8.17 4.71 -5.65
N TYR A 13 7.40 3.90 -6.39
CA TYR A 13 5.99 3.69 -6.14
C TYR A 13 5.77 2.35 -5.45
N ILE A 14 5.29 2.38 -4.21
CA ILE A 14 5.07 1.18 -3.38
C ILE A 14 3.64 1.22 -2.86
N VAL A 15 2.95 0.09 -2.96
CA VAL A 15 1.60 -0.08 -2.40
C VAL A 15 1.63 -1.11 -1.29
N LEU A 16 1.24 -0.72 -0.09
CA LEU A 16 1.04 -1.67 1.01
C LEU A 16 -0.40 -2.18 0.95
N ARG A 17 -0.56 -3.48 0.75
CA ARG A 17 -1.86 -4.14 0.69
C ARG A 17 -1.89 -5.26 1.74
N ALA A 18 -3.00 -5.41 2.44
CA ALA A 18 -3.26 -6.54 3.34
C ALA A 18 -4.37 -7.44 2.74
N SER A 19 -5.10 -8.20 3.53
CA SER A 19 -6.35 -8.80 3.09
C SER A 19 -7.51 -7.85 3.37
N LYS A 20 -8.70 -8.11 2.81
CA LYS A 20 -9.89 -7.32 3.12
C LYS A 20 -10.23 -7.41 4.61
N GLU A 21 -10.11 -8.61 5.17
CA GLU A 21 -10.39 -8.94 6.57
C GLU A 21 -9.45 -8.19 7.51
N GLU A 22 -8.14 -8.24 7.23
CA GLU A 22 -7.15 -7.54 8.05
C GLU A 22 -7.27 -6.02 7.92
N THR A 23 -7.55 -5.52 6.71
CA THR A 23 -7.82 -4.10 6.48
C THR A 23 -9.05 -3.63 7.25
N MET A 24 -10.12 -4.43 7.26
CA MET A 24 -11.34 -4.14 8.01
C MET A 24 -11.08 -4.10 9.52
N LYS A 25 -10.38 -5.11 10.05
CA LYS A 25 -9.97 -5.17 11.46
C LYS A 25 -9.20 -3.92 11.87
N ARG A 26 -8.19 -3.54 11.08
CA ARG A 26 -7.38 -2.32 11.35
C ARG A 26 -8.20 -1.03 11.22
N ALA A 27 -9.22 -0.98 10.37
CA ALA A 27 -10.04 0.21 10.15
C ALA A 27 -11.05 0.45 11.28
N VAL A 28 -11.67 -0.61 11.81
CA VAL A 28 -12.65 -0.48 12.91
C VAL A 28 -12.00 -0.06 14.23
N GLU A 29 -10.69 -0.30 14.41
CA GLU A 29 -9.91 0.13 15.56
C GLU A 29 -9.52 1.62 15.49
N ARG A 30 -9.74 2.32 14.36
CA ARG A 30 -9.39 3.73 14.19
C ARG A 30 -10.42 4.64 14.85
N SER A 31 -9.94 5.58 15.66
CA SER A 31 -10.78 6.58 16.33
C SER A 31 -11.07 7.85 15.50
N LYS A 32 -10.41 8.02 14.34
CA LYS A 32 -10.48 9.26 13.56
C LYS A 32 -11.84 9.49 12.87
N LEU A 33 -12.50 8.43 12.43
CA LEU A 33 -13.81 8.46 11.79
C LEU A 33 -14.74 7.51 12.54
N ASP A 34 -16.05 7.70 12.38
CA ASP A 34 -17.01 6.76 12.94
C ASP A 34 -16.88 5.38 12.27
N ARG A 35 -17.31 4.35 13.00
CA ARG A 35 -17.19 2.96 12.57
C ARG A 35 -17.87 2.70 11.23
N LYS A 36 -19.03 3.31 10.96
CA LYS A 36 -19.76 3.10 9.71
C LYS A 36 -18.98 3.64 8.52
N THR A 37 -18.48 4.88 8.64
CA THR A 37 -17.66 5.50 7.59
C THR A 37 -16.37 4.72 7.32
N ASN A 38 -15.70 4.20 8.37
CA ASN A 38 -14.50 3.36 8.19
C ASN A 38 -14.80 2.06 7.43
N VAL A 39 -15.94 1.41 7.70
CA VAL A 39 -16.36 0.17 7.01
C VAL A 39 -16.65 0.45 5.54
N GLU A 40 -17.47 1.45 5.23
CA GLU A 40 -17.84 1.83 3.85
C GLU A 40 -16.59 2.19 3.02
N LEU A 41 -15.62 2.88 3.66
CA LEU A 41 -14.35 3.23 3.03
C LEU A 41 -13.54 1.99 2.66
N VAL A 42 -13.42 1.02 3.59
CA VAL A 42 -12.71 -0.23 3.30
C VAL A 42 -13.42 -1.01 2.20
N GLU A 43 -14.75 -1.16 2.25
CA GLU A 43 -15.49 -1.89 1.22
C GLU A 43 -15.28 -1.28 -0.17
N THR A 44 -15.39 0.04 -0.28
CA THR A 44 -15.27 0.75 -1.56
C THR A 44 -13.82 0.78 -2.07
N MET A 45 -12.86 1.16 -1.23
CA MET A 45 -11.48 1.32 -1.66
C MET A 45 -10.80 -0.03 -1.89
N TRP A 46 -11.13 -1.05 -1.10
CA TRP A 46 -10.47 -2.35 -1.24
C TRP A 46 -10.61 -2.93 -2.64
N GLU A 47 -11.80 -2.82 -3.23
CA GLU A 47 -12.09 -3.30 -4.58
C GLU A 47 -11.30 -2.56 -5.65
N GLN A 48 -10.96 -1.30 -5.41
CA GLN A 48 -10.13 -0.50 -6.33
C GLN A 48 -8.65 -0.87 -6.25
N PHE A 49 -8.20 -1.38 -5.09
CA PHE A 49 -6.78 -1.69 -4.82
C PHE A 49 -6.46 -3.18 -4.84
N CYS A 50 -7.45 -4.07 -4.93
CA CYS A 50 -7.23 -5.52 -4.98
C CYS A 50 -6.64 -6.01 -6.31
N ASN A 51 -6.71 -5.17 -7.37
CA ASN A 51 -6.06 -5.41 -8.65
C ASN A 51 -5.61 -4.09 -9.29
N LEU A 52 -4.30 -3.86 -9.34
CA LEU A 52 -3.66 -2.67 -9.89
C LEU A 52 -3.05 -2.90 -11.28
N GLY A 53 -3.33 -4.05 -11.90
CA GLY A 53 -2.82 -4.41 -13.22
C GLY A 53 -1.29 -4.38 -13.27
N ILE A 54 -0.72 -3.51 -14.10
CA ILE A 54 0.74 -3.41 -14.28
C ILE A 54 1.49 -3.01 -13.00
N TYR A 55 0.80 -2.41 -12.02
CA TYR A 55 1.40 -1.98 -10.75
C TYR A 55 1.32 -3.07 -9.66
N GLU A 56 0.84 -4.28 -9.97
CA GLU A 56 0.90 -5.40 -9.03
C GLU A 56 2.33 -5.73 -8.61
N SER A 57 3.31 -5.53 -9.50
CA SER A 57 4.74 -5.64 -9.16
C SER A 57 5.17 -4.70 -8.05
N ASN A 58 4.43 -3.62 -7.80
CA ASN A 58 4.75 -2.57 -6.83
C ASN A 58 4.08 -2.82 -5.47
N VAL A 59 3.23 -3.85 -5.38
CA VAL A 59 2.56 -4.23 -4.14
C VAL A 59 3.52 -4.94 -3.20
N ILE A 60 3.38 -4.66 -1.91
CA ILE A 60 3.90 -5.46 -0.81
C ILE A 60 2.68 -5.98 -0.06
N GLU A 61 2.53 -7.30 -0.01
CA GLU A 61 1.49 -7.96 0.76
C GLU A 61 1.90 -8.00 2.23
N THR A 62 1.08 -7.41 3.10
CA THR A 62 1.39 -7.10 4.51
C THR A 62 0.41 -7.73 5.49
N THR A 63 -0.48 -8.62 5.02
CA THR A 63 -1.49 -9.28 5.86
C THR A 63 -0.90 -9.86 7.14
N THR A 64 0.19 -10.61 7.03
CA THR A 64 0.82 -11.32 8.15
C THR A 64 2.04 -10.60 8.72
N TYR A 65 2.37 -9.42 8.21
CA TYR A 65 3.57 -8.71 8.60
C TYR A 65 3.38 -7.99 9.93
N SER A 66 4.37 -8.14 10.80
CA SER A 66 4.69 -7.18 11.83
C SER A 66 5.14 -5.84 11.22
N ILE A 67 5.19 -4.80 12.05
CA ILE A 67 5.72 -3.49 11.64
C ILE A 67 7.17 -3.60 11.16
N GLN A 68 7.99 -4.42 11.84
CA GLN A 68 9.40 -4.59 11.52
C GLN A 68 9.58 -5.28 10.16
N GLU A 69 8.79 -6.31 9.88
CA GLU A 69 8.79 -7.00 8.59
C GLU A 69 8.32 -6.07 7.47
N ALA A 70 7.27 -5.28 7.69
CA ALA A 70 6.81 -4.30 6.72
C ALA A 70 7.88 -3.24 6.39
N VAL A 71 8.59 -2.73 7.42
CA VAL A 71 9.70 -1.79 7.22
C VAL A 71 10.84 -2.45 6.44
N PHE A 72 11.18 -3.70 6.76
CA PHE A 72 12.23 -4.42 6.03
C PHE A 72 11.86 -4.62 4.56
N ALA A 73 10.64 -5.09 4.27
CA ALA A 73 10.17 -5.30 2.91
C ALA A 73 10.16 -4.01 2.07
N VAL A 74 9.76 -2.88 2.67
CA VAL A 74 9.83 -1.58 1.99
C VAL A 74 11.27 -1.21 1.64
N LYS A 75 12.21 -1.38 2.59
CA LYS A 75 13.63 -1.08 2.35
C LYS A 75 14.21 -1.96 1.25
N GLU A 76 13.89 -3.26 1.27
CA GLU A 76 14.32 -4.22 0.25
C GLU A 76 13.78 -3.85 -1.15
N LYS A 77 12.49 -3.50 -1.24
CA LYS A 77 11.83 -3.07 -2.48
C LYS A 77 12.50 -1.83 -3.08
N ILE A 78 12.90 -0.88 -2.24
CA ILE A 78 13.65 0.32 -2.64
C ILE A 78 15.06 -0.07 -3.11
N SER A 79 15.81 -0.82 -2.30
CA SER A 79 17.20 -1.17 -2.62
C SER A 79 17.37 -2.04 -3.87
N SER A 80 16.35 -2.85 -4.19
CA SER A 80 16.33 -3.68 -5.39
C SER A 80 15.96 -2.91 -6.66
N GLY A 81 15.49 -1.66 -6.54
CA GLY A 81 14.98 -0.88 -7.67
C GLY A 81 13.64 -1.39 -8.22
N ALA A 82 13.02 -2.40 -7.60
CA ALA A 82 11.80 -3.03 -8.09
C ALA A 82 10.57 -2.10 -8.08
N ALA A 83 10.63 -1.02 -7.30
CA ALA A 83 9.59 0.01 -7.22
C ALA A 83 9.94 1.29 -7.98
N LEU A 84 11.10 1.35 -8.64
CA LEU A 84 11.58 2.55 -9.32
C LEU A 84 10.68 2.88 -10.51
N LEU A 85 10.20 4.12 -10.55
CA LEU A 85 9.45 4.65 -11.68
C LEU A 85 10.42 5.20 -12.71
N SER A 86 10.34 4.67 -13.93
CA SER A 86 11.04 5.17 -15.12
C SER A 86 10.18 6.11 -15.96
#